data_AF-A0AAN4SJ25-F1
#
_entry.id   AF-A0AAN4SJ25-F1
#
_cell.length_a   1.000
_cell.length_b   1.000
_cell.length_c   1.000
_cell.angle_alpha   90.00
_cell.angle_beta   90.00
_cell.angle_gamma   90.00
#
_symmetry.space_group_name_H-M   'P 1'
#
loop_
_entity.id
_entity.type
_entity.pdbx_description
1 polymer ?
#
loop_
_entity_poly.entity_id
_entity_poly.type
_entity_poly.pdbx_seq_one_letter_code
_entity_poly.pdbx_strand_id
1 'polypeptide(L)'
;MEWIMKLPKVIHVELREPYNGKRHFYFGSIAAIFDELSEEQIGIKKESLWNVDLSRVEYQNKYCTIRMGVLIRKKTFRGNTKIGG
;
A
#
# COMPACT_ATOMS: atom_id res chain seq x y z
N MET A 1 18.96 16.82 7.42
CA MET A 1 17.98 15.82 7.90
C MET A 1 16.66 15.89 7.11
N GLU A 2 16.72 16.17 5.80
CA GLU A 2 15.55 16.46 4.95
C GLU A 2 15.22 15.32 3.95
N TRP A 3 15.93 14.19 4.03
CA TRP A 3 15.82 13.10 3.04
C TRP A 3 14.59 12.20 3.20
N ILE A 4 13.80 12.37 4.27
CA ILE A 4 12.62 11.54 4.56
C ILE A 4 11.36 12.03 3.79
N MET A 5 11.37 13.26 3.25
CA MET A 5 10.12 13.92 2.81
C MET A 5 9.50 13.42 1.50
N LYS A 6 10.10 12.47 0.75
CA LYS A 6 9.52 11.98 -0.53
C LYS A 6 9.68 10.47 -0.77
N LEU A 7 9.83 9.64 0.27
CA LEU A 7 9.79 8.19 0.04
C LEU A 7 8.36 7.77 -0.34
N PRO A 8 8.17 6.98 -1.41
CA PRO A 8 6.86 6.48 -1.76
C PRO A 8 6.34 5.59 -0.63
N LYS A 9 5.09 5.80 -0.26
CA LYS A 9 4.39 4.96 0.70
C LYS A 9 4.07 3.63 0.03
N VAL A 10 4.16 2.55 0.80
CA VAL A 10 3.71 1.22 0.39
C VAL A 10 2.73 0.72 1.43
N ILE A 11 1.64 0.11 0.98
CA ILE A 11 0.64 -0.50 1.81
C ILE A 11 0.75 -2.00 1.60
N HIS A 12 1.07 -2.72 2.66
CA HIS A 12 1.13 -4.17 2.65
C HIS A 12 -0.19 -4.71 3.21
N VAL A 13 -0.85 -5.53 2.40
CA VAL A 13 -2.08 -6.24 2.73
C VAL A 13 -1.75 -7.72 2.83
N GLU A 14 -1.96 -8.29 4.00
CA GLU A 14 -1.80 -9.71 4.27
C GLU A 14 -3.17 -10.35 4.44
N LEU A 15 -3.59 -11.16 3.49
CA LEU A 15 -4.83 -11.92 3.55
C LEU A 15 -4.64 -13.18 4.42
N ARG A 16 -5.62 -13.41 5.30
CA ARG A 16 -5.74 -14.64 6.09
C ARG A 16 -5.99 -15.84 5.19
N GLU A 17 -6.89 -15.67 4.22
CA GLU A 17 -7.18 -16.66 3.21
C GLU A 17 -6.40 -16.34 1.94
N PRO A 18 -5.65 -17.30 1.37
CA PRO A 18 -4.85 -17.06 0.18
C PRO A 18 -5.77 -16.75 -1.01
N TYR A 19 -5.61 -15.55 -1.59
CA TYR A 19 -6.27 -15.19 -2.83
C TYR A 19 -5.32 -15.47 -3.98
N ASN A 20 -5.76 -16.27 -4.96
CA ASN A 20 -4.96 -16.63 -6.13
C ASN A 20 -3.59 -17.24 -5.76
N GLY A 21 -3.55 -18.02 -4.67
CA GLY A 21 -2.33 -18.64 -4.11
C GLY A 21 -1.38 -17.67 -3.39
N LYS A 22 -1.75 -16.39 -3.24
CA LYS A 22 -0.95 -15.35 -2.59
C LYS A 22 -1.66 -14.83 -1.34
N ARG A 23 -0.89 -14.56 -0.30
CA ARG A 23 -1.37 -13.92 0.94
C ARG A 23 -0.88 -12.49 1.07
N HIS A 24 0.31 -12.19 0.54
CA HIS A 24 0.96 -10.89 0.70
C HIS A 24 0.84 -10.08 -0.58
N PHE A 25 0.26 -8.89 -0.46
CA PHE A 25 0.08 -7.94 -1.55
C PHE A 25 0.62 -6.58 -1.17
N TYR A 26 1.29 -5.91 -2.11
CA TYR A 26 1.94 -4.63 -1.88
C TYR A 26 1.40 -3.60 -2.85
N PHE A 27 0.75 -2.57 -2.31
CA PHE A 27 0.06 -1.54 -3.09
C PHE A 27 0.69 -0.17 -2.86
N GLY A 28 0.71 0.67 -3.90
CA GLY A 28 1.19 2.06 -3.79
C GLY A 28 0.16 3.04 -3.25
N SER A 29 -1.11 2.65 -3.18
CA SER A 29 -2.23 3.48 -2.75
C SER A 29 -3.39 2.63 -2.26
N ILE A 30 -4.26 3.21 -1.42
CA ILE A 30 -5.47 2.52 -0.95
C ILE A 30 -6.39 2.17 -2.12
N ALA A 31 -6.48 3.06 -3.12
CA ALA A 31 -7.30 2.83 -4.30
C ALA A 31 -6.89 1.58 -5.08
N ALA A 32 -5.58 1.31 -5.20
CA ALA A 32 -5.07 0.12 -5.88
C ALA A 32 -5.46 -1.18 -5.17
N ILE A 33 -5.66 -1.15 -3.85
CA ILE A 33 -6.14 -2.31 -3.10
C ILE A 33 -7.54 -2.69 -3.58
N PHE A 34 -8.45 -1.70 -3.68
CA PHE A 34 -9.84 -1.92 -4.09
C PHE A 34 -10.01 -2.15 -5.60
N ASP A 35 -8.98 -1.91 -6.39
CA ASP A 35 -8.93 -2.23 -7.83
C ASP A 35 -8.63 -3.73 -8.04
N GLU A 36 -7.81 -4.32 -7.16
CA GLU A 36 -7.42 -5.74 -7.23
C GLU A 36 -8.26 -6.65 -6.32
N LEU A 37 -8.72 -6.14 -5.17
CA LEU A 37 -9.42 -6.89 -4.13
C LEU A 37 -10.76 -6.23 -3.79
N SER A 38 -11.83 -7.03 -3.74
CA SER A 38 -13.16 -6.52 -3.36
C SER A 38 -13.28 -6.22 -1.87
N GLU A 39 -14.20 -5.32 -1.51
CA GLU A 39 -14.52 -4.98 -0.11
C GLU A 39 -14.92 -6.21 0.73
N GLU A 40 -15.51 -7.22 0.10
CA GLU A 40 -15.89 -8.49 0.72
C GLU A 40 -14.67 -9.36 1.07
N GLN A 41 -13.63 -9.35 0.23
CA GLN A 41 -12.40 -10.11 0.46
C GLN A 41 -11.54 -9.49 1.56
N ILE A 42 -11.49 -8.16 1.59
CA ILE A 42 -10.74 -7.42 2.60
C ILE A 42 -11.56 -7.32 3.89
N GLY A 43 -12.89 -7.32 3.80
CA GLY A 43 -13.83 -7.18 4.93
C GLY A 43 -13.89 -5.77 5.52
N ILE A 44 -13.50 -4.75 4.75
CA ILE A 44 -13.58 -3.34 5.13
C ILE A 44 -13.94 -2.49 3.91
N LYS A 45 -14.76 -1.46 4.14
CA LYS A 45 -15.08 -0.48 3.12
C LYS A 45 -13.95 0.50 2.89
N LYS A 46 -13.83 1.01 1.66
CA LYS A 46 -12.83 2.02 1.29
C LYS A 46 -12.86 3.24 2.22
N GLU A 47 -14.04 3.74 2.53
CA GLU A 47 -14.23 4.92 3.39
C GLU A 47 -13.73 4.68 4.83
N SER A 48 -13.99 3.50 5.40
CA SER A 48 -13.46 3.14 6.71
C SER A 48 -11.95 3.06 6.69
N LEU A 49 -11.35 2.47 5.65
CA LEU A 49 -9.89 2.36 5.56
C LEU A 49 -9.22 3.73 5.39
N TRP A 50 -9.88 4.68 4.75
CA TRP A 50 -9.43 6.08 4.65
C TRP A 50 -9.48 6.83 5.97
N ASN A 51 -10.43 6.50 6.84
CA ASN A 51 -10.53 7.10 8.17
C ASN A 51 -9.50 6.53 9.16
N VAL A 52 -8.94 5.35 8.87
CA VAL A 52 -7.90 4.72 9.68
C VAL A 52 -6.53 5.33 9.40
N ASP A 53 -5.85 5.74 10.46
CA ASP A 53 -4.49 6.27 10.38
C ASP A 53 -3.44 5.15 10.24
N LEU A 54 -3.37 4.55 9.05
CA LEU A 54 -2.47 3.43 8.73
C LEU A 54 -0.97 3.78 8.90
N SER A 55 -0.62 5.05 9.07
CA SER A 55 0.75 5.50 9.33
C SER A 55 1.23 5.20 10.74
N ARG A 56 0.28 5.12 11.67
CA ARG A 56 0.54 4.92 13.10
C ARG A 56 0.07 3.56 13.56
N VAL A 57 -1.00 3.04 12.95
CA VAL A 57 -1.66 1.82 13.41
C VAL A 57 -1.68 0.78 12.30
N GLU A 58 -1.52 -0.47 12.69
CA GLU A 58 -1.81 -1.60 11.82
C GLU A 58 -3.31 -1.90 11.91
N TYR A 59 -3.99 -1.94 10.77
CA TYR A 59 -5.38 -2.35 10.73
C TYR A 59 -5.45 -3.88 10.61
N GLN A 60 -6.20 -4.53 11.50
CA GLN A 60 -6.36 -5.98 11.49
C GLN A 60 -7.84 -6.33 11.56
N ASN A 61 -8.26 -7.28 10.74
CA ASN A 61 -9.60 -7.86 10.83
C ASN A 61 -9.55 -9.39 10.62
N LYS A 62 -10.74 -10.00 10.53
CA LYS A 62 -10.89 -11.45 10.36
C LYS A 62 -10.33 -11.96 9.02
N TYR A 63 -10.28 -11.12 7.99
CA TYR A 63 -9.93 -11.46 6.62
C TYR A 63 -8.50 -11.04 6.23
N CYS A 64 -8.00 -9.92 6.76
CA CYS A 64 -6.71 -9.36 6.40
C CYS A 64 -6.07 -8.48 7.48
N THR A 65 -4.78 -8.24 7.30
CA THR A 65 -3.96 -7.31 8.06
C THR A 65 -3.35 -6.29 7.11
N ILE A 66 -3.63 -5.00 7.32
CA ILE A 66 -3.17 -3.89 6.48
C ILE A 66 -2.20 -3.03 7.29
N ARG A 67 -1.01 -2.79 6.72
CA ARG A 67 0.04 -1.98 7.34
C ARG A 67 0.68 -1.05 6.33
N MET A 68 0.96 0.19 6.71
CA MET A 68 1.66 1.14 5.85
C MET A 68 3.14 1.21 6.22
N GLY A 69 3.99 1.13 5.20
CA GLY A 69 5.43 1.32 5.31
C GLY A 69 5.94 2.37 4.32
N VAL A 70 7.23 2.64 4.42
CA VAL A 70 7.96 3.45 3.43
C VAL A 70 8.76 2.52 2.52
N LEU A 71 8.63 2.71 1.21
CA LEU A 71 9.43 1.96 0.25
C LEU A 71 10.83 2.58 0.19
N ILE A 72 11.79 1.90 0.82
CA ILE A 72 13.20 2.26 0.74
C ILE A 72 13.75 1.77 -0.59
N ARG A 73 14.07 2.70 -1.50
CA ARG A 73 14.69 2.39 -2.79
C ARG A 73 16.09 2.97 -2.86
N LYS A 74 16.98 2.31 -3.60
CA LYS A 74 18.25 2.92 -4.01
C LYS A 74 17.95 4.25 -4.69
N LYS A 75 18.66 5.31 -4.30
CA LYS A 75 18.59 6.60 -4.99
C LYS A 75 19.06 6.38 -6.43
N THR A 76 18.12 6.33 -7.36
CA THR A 76 18.41 6.30 -8.79
C THR A 76 18.19 7.69 -9.35
N PHE A 77 19.13 8.19 -10.13
CA PHE A 77 19.03 9.46 -10.85
C PHE A 77 18.12 9.35 -12.11
N ARG A 78 17.45 8.21 -12.33
CA ARG A 78 16.55 8.05 -13.47
C ARG A 78 15.29 8.90 -13.27
N GLY A 79 15.15 9.91 -14.12
CA GLY A 79 14.14 10.96 -14.04
C GLY A 79 14.53 12.25 -14.76
N ASN A 80 15.77 12.39 -15.22
CA ASN A 80 16.14 13.45 -16.16
C ASN A 80 15.94 12.96 -17.60
N THR A 81 14.68 12.73 -18.00
CA THR A 81 14.36 12.70 -19.43
C THR A 81 14.57 14.13 -19.90
N LYS A 82 15.74 14.38 -20.49
CA LYS A 82 15.94 15.53 -21.36
C LYS A 82 14.86 15.42 -22.42
N ILE A 83 13.89 16.34 -22.38
CA ILE A 83 13.00 16.59 -23.49
C ILE A 83 13.89 16.99 -24.67
N GLY A 84 14.22 16.01 -25.50
CA GLY A 84 14.81 16.25 -26.81
C GLY A 84 13.67 16.55 -27.77
N GLY A 85 13.76 17.69 -28.44
CA GLY A 85 12.81 18.21 -29.41
C GLY A 85 13.05 19.69 -29.62
#